data_AF-A0A5J5N7W5-F1
#
_entry.id   AF-A0A5J5N7W5-F1
#
_cell.length_a   1.000
_cell.length_b   1.000
_cell.length_c   1.000
_cell.angle_alpha   90.00
_cell.angle_beta   90.00
_cell.angle_gamma   90.00
#
_symmetry.space_group_name_H-M   'P 1'
#
loop_
_entity.id
_entity.type
_entity.pdbx_description
1 polymer ?
#
loop_
_entity_poly.entity_id
_entity_poly.type
_entity_poly.pdbx_seq_one_letter_code
_entity_poly.pdbx_strand_id
1 'polypeptide(L)' 'MSSHKTFRIKRFLAKKQEQSRPIPQWIRVKTANKIGYTSERRPWRSAKPGLLEPRTGAGTHCAVSRQLHTNARSPQ' A
#
# COMPACT_ATOMS: atom_id res chain seq x y z
N MET A 1 -14.80 -2.67 -25.15
CA MET A 1 -14.44 -1.32 -24.67
C MET A 1 -14.15 -1.35 -23.17
N SER A 2 -13.14 -0.60 -22.71
CA SER A 2 -13.02 -0.28 -21.27
C SER A 2 -14.07 0.76 -20.88
N SER A 3 -14.57 0.69 -19.65
CA SER A 3 -15.48 1.71 -19.08
C SER A 3 -14.89 3.13 -19.16
N HIS A 4 -15.74 4.14 -19.33
CA HIS A 4 -15.37 5.55 -19.31
C HIS A 4 -14.94 5.98 -17.90
N LYS A 5 -13.63 6.11 -17.69
CA LYS A 5 -13.03 6.50 -16.40
C LYS A 5 -12.47 7.92 -16.47
N THR A 6 -12.51 8.63 -15.34
CA THR A 6 -11.88 9.95 -15.21
C THR A 6 -10.36 9.86 -15.30
N PHE A 7 -9.71 10.97 -15.67
CA PHE A 7 -8.24 11.04 -15.80
C PHE A 7 -7.52 10.69 -14.49
N ARG A 8 -8.06 11.11 -13.34
CA ARG A 8 -7.49 10.80 -12.02
C ARG A 8 -7.46 9.29 -11.75
N ILE A 9 -8.54 8.58 -12.09
CA ILE A 9 -8.63 7.12 -11.92
C ILE A 9 -7.65 6.43 -12.88
N LYS A 10 -7.58 6.86 -14.15
CA LYS A 10 -6.63 6.31 -15.12
C LYS A 10 -5.19 6.43 -14.63
N ARG A 11 -4.79 7.60 -14.11
CA ARG A 11 -3.45 7.83 -13.55
C ARG A 11 -3.17 6.96 -12.31
N PHE A 12 -4.16 6.80 -11.43
CA PHE A 12 -4.03 5.94 -10.25
C PHE A 12 -3.82 4.48 -10.62
N LEU A 13 -4.62 3.96 -11.54
CA LEU A 13 -4.50 2.58 -12.02
C LEU A 13 -3.15 2.34 -12.70
N ALA A 14 -2.70 3.26 -13.55
CA ALA A 14 -1.38 3.19 -14.18
C ALA A 14 -0.25 3.13 -13.14
N LYS A 15 -0.30 3.98 -12.10
CA LYS A 15 0.68 3.94 -11.00
C LYS A 15 0.68 2.61 -10.25
N LYS A 16 -0.50 2.03 -9.98
CA LYS A 16 -0.61 0.74 -9.28
C LYS A 16 -0.07 -0.42 -10.12
N GLN A 17 -0.22 -0.36 -11.43
CA GLN A 17 0.37 -1.30 -12.35
C GLN A 17 1.90 -1.18 -12.37
N GLU A 18 2.43 0.04 -12.32
CA GLU A 18 3.88 0.31 -12.25
C GLU A 18 4.51 -0.23 -10.96
N GLN A 19 3.84 -0.02 -9.82
CA GLN A 19 4.29 -0.51 -8.50
C GLN A 19 4.31 -2.05 -8.42
N SER A 20 3.53 -2.75 -9.24
CA SER A 20 3.41 -4.22 -9.18
C SER A 20 4.51 -4.97 -9.97
N ARG A 21 5.60 -4.31 -10.32
CA ARG A 21 6.73 -4.88 -11.07
C ARG A 21 7.70 -5.66 -10.15
N PRO A 22 8.34 -6.73 -10.65
CA PRO A 22 9.35 -7.48 -9.90
C PRO A 22 10.65 -6.67 -9.74
N ILE A 23 11.41 -6.99 -8.68
CA ILE A 23 12.72 -6.37 -8.44
C ILE A 23 13.71 -6.77 -9.55
N PRO A 24 14.38 -5.81 -10.20
CA PRO A 24 15.42 -6.08 -11.18
C PRO A 24 16.59 -6.88 -10.60
N GLN A 25 17.14 -7.80 -11.40
CA GLN A 25 18.19 -8.72 -10.98
C GLN A 25 19.46 -8.01 -10.46
N TRP A 26 19.88 -6.91 -11.11
CA TRP A 26 21.08 -6.18 -10.72
C TRP A 26 20.97 -5.55 -9.31
N ILE A 27 19.75 -5.28 -8.81
CA ILE A 27 19.52 -4.80 -7.43
C ILE A 27 19.73 -5.91 -6.42
N ARG A 28 19.35 -7.15 -6.79
CA ARG A 28 19.47 -8.34 -5.94
C ARG A 28 20.92 -8.75 -5.70
N VAL A 29 21.80 -8.49 -6.66
CA VAL A 29 23.23 -8.85 -6.59
C VAL A 29 24.10 -7.75 -5.99
N LYS A 30 23.52 -6.59 -5.61
CA LYS A 30 24.28 -5.55 -4.90
C LYS A 30 24.66 -6.04 -3.49
N THR A 31 25.94 -5.95 -3.18
CA THR A 31 26.46 -6.23 -1.83
C THR A 31 25.75 -5.35 -0.80
N ALA A 32 25.39 -5.94 0.36
CA ALA A 32 24.62 -5.32 1.45
C ALA A 32 23.12 -5.04 1.20
N ASN A 33 22.52 -5.52 0.10
CA ASN A 33 21.06 -5.52 -0.07
C ASN A 33 20.42 -6.83 0.44
N LYS A 34 19.58 -6.74 1.48
CA LYS A 34 18.76 -7.87 1.98
C LYS A 34 17.44 -8.06 1.21
N ILE A 35 17.11 -7.12 0.32
CA ILE A 35 15.80 -7.07 -0.36
C ILE A 35 15.75 -8.15 -1.46
N GLY A 36 14.99 -9.23 -1.22
CA GLY A 36 14.81 -10.34 -2.17
C GLY A 36 13.50 -10.33 -2.96
N TYR A 37 12.49 -9.59 -2.52
CA TYR A 37 11.15 -9.53 -3.14
C TYR A 37 10.45 -8.19 -2.88
N THR A 38 9.50 -7.81 -3.75
CA THR A 38 8.67 -6.61 -3.59
C THR A 38 7.51 -6.89 -2.63
N SER A 39 7.55 -6.33 -1.42
CA SER A 39 6.48 -6.49 -0.42
C SER A 39 5.14 -5.88 -0.86
N GLU A 40 5.18 -4.83 -1.70
CA GLU A 40 4.00 -4.13 -2.19
C GLU A 40 3.36 -4.76 -3.44
N ARG A 41 3.91 -5.88 -3.94
CA ARG A 41 3.35 -6.56 -5.11
C ARG A 41 1.96 -7.10 -4.79
N ARG A 42 0.97 -6.70 -5.58
CA ARG A 42 -0.43 -7.10 -5.38
C ARG A 42 -0.93 -7.99 -6.52
N PRO A 43 -1.33 -9.24 -6.24
CA PRO A 43 -2.04 -10.07 -7.20
C PRO A 43 -3.43 -9.51 -7.49
N TRP A 44 -3.80 -9.43 -8.77
CA TRP A 44 -5.07 -8.85 -9.21
C TRP A 44 -6.31 -9.60 -8.70
N ARG A 45 -6.20 -10.92 -8.45
CA ARG A 45 -7.30 -11.74 -7.93
C ARG A 45 -7.55 -11.55 -6.44
N SER A 46 -6.51 -11.23 -5.68
CA SER A 46 -6.57 -11.26 -4.21
C SER A 46 -6.64 -9.88 -3.57
N ALA A 47 -6.14 -8.84 -4.24
CA ALA A 47 -6.13 -7.48 -3.71
C ALA A 47 -6.80 -6.51 -4.69
N LYS A 48 -7.96 -5.97 -4.29
CA LYS A 48 -8.65 -4.93 -5.05
C LYS A 48 -7.85 -3.62 -4.96
N PRO A 49 -7.63 -2.91 -6.08
CA PRO A 49 -7.13 -1.54 -6.02
C PRO A 49 -8.17 -0.73 -5.26
N GLY A 50 -7.78 -0.07 -4.17
CA GLY A 50 -8.65 0.91 -3.50
C GLY A 50 -8.89 2.07 -4.44
N LEU A 51 -9.90 1.96 -5.30
CA LEU A 51 -10.47 3.15 -5.92
C LEU A 51 -11.03 3.98 -4.77
N LEU A 52 -10.67 5.26 -4.73
CA LEU A 52 -11.25 6.21 -3.79
C LEU A 52 -12.78 6.09 -3.87
N GLU A 53 -13.38 5.43 -2.89
CA GLU A 53 -14.79 5.62 -2.58
C GLU A 53 -14.99 7.14 -2.44
N PRO A 54 -16.00 7.74 -3.09
CA PRO A 54 -16.38 9.11 -2.77
C PRO A 54 -16.63 9.14 -1.27
N ARG A 55 -16.07 10.14 -0.57
CA ARG A 55 -16.37 10.39 0.84
C ARG A 55 -17.83 10.82 0.94
N THR A 56 -18.76 9.89 0.80
CA THR A 56 -20.17 10.02 1.13
C THR A 56 -20.40 9.15 2.34
N GLY A 57 -20.58 9.79 3.49
CA GLY A 57 -21.08 9.16 4.70
C GLY A 57 -20.06 9.09 5.83
N ALA A 58 -20.30 9.90 6.86
CA ALA A 58 -19.79 9.67 8.21
C ALA A 58 -20.10 8.25 8.68
N GLY A 59 -19.15 7.60 9.34
CA GLY A 59 -19.31 6.27 9.90
C GLY A 59 -18.03 5.79 10.56
N THR A 60 -17.90 6.12 11.85
CA THR A 60 -17.06 5.45 12.86
C THR A 60 -15.60 5.17 12.49
N HIS A 61 -14.73 6.11 12.88
CA HIS A 61 -13.42 5.71 13.41
C HIS A 61 -13.68 4.63 14.48
N CYS A 62 -13.17 3.42 14.26
CA CYS A 62 -13.09 2.42 15.30
C CYS A 62 -12.20 3.00 16.41
N ALA A 63 -12.81 3.45 17.49
CA ALA A 63 -12.16 3.93 18.69
C ALA A 63 -11.61 2.75 19.50
N VAL A 64 -10.70 1.97 18.92
CA VAL A 64 -9.93 0.96 19.65
C VAL A 64 -8.52 0.91 19.06
N SER A 65 -7.65 1.77 19.61
CA SER A 65 -6.22 1.52 19.83
C SER A 65 -5.56 2.82 20.29
N ARG A 66 -6.01 3.33 21.45
CA ARG A 66 -5.32 4.36 22.22
C ARG A 66 -5.06 3.84 23.65
N GLN A 67 -4.50 2.64 23.71
CA GLN A 67 -3.71 2.08 24.81
C GLN A 67 -2.67 1.24 24.07
N LEU A 68 -1.37 1.52 24.05
CA LEU A 68 -0.45 1.50 25.18
C LEU A 68 0.81 2.28 24.78
N HIS A 69 1.01 3.50 25.31
CA HIS A 69 2.34 4.11 25.45
C HIS A 69 2.32 5.08 26.64
N THR A 70 1.92 4.58 27.81
CA THR A 70 2.27 5.18 29.09
C THR A 70 2.58 4.03 30.03
N ASN A 71 3.80 3.49 29.93
CA ASN A 71 4.51 2.77 31.00
C ASN A 71 5.91 2.41 30.48
N ALA A 72 6.82 3.37 30.57
CA ALA A 72 8.26 3.13 30.65
C ALA A 72 8.90 4.40 31.23
N ARG A 73 8.60 4.70 32.49
CA ARG A 73 9.46 5.54 33.32
C ARG A 73 10.27 4.58 34.20
N SER A 74 11.59 4.74 34.12
CA SER A 74 12.68 4.10 34.89
C SER A 74 13.06 2.67 34.47
N PRO A 75 14.38 2.39 34.33
CA PRO A 75 15.31 2.46 35.46
C PRO A 75 16.65 3.20 35.23
N GLN A 76 17.27 3.54 36.37
CA GLN A 76 18.53 4.26 36.65
C GLN A 76 18.43 5.79 36.62
#